data_AF-A0A967THL1-F1
#
_entry.id   AF-A0A967THL1-F1
#
_cell.length_a   1.000
_cell.length_b   1.000
_cell.length_c   1.000
_cell.angle_alpha   90.00
_cell.angle_beta   90.00
_cell.angle_gamma   90.00
#
_symmetry.space_group_name_H-M   'P 1'
#
loop_
_entity.id
_entity.type
_entity.pdbx_description
1 polymer ?
#
loop_
_entity_poly.entity_id
_entity_poly.type
_entity_poly.pdbx_seq_one_letter_code
_entity_poly.pdbx_strand_id
1 'polypeptide(L)'
;MIRRLLLWASTNRFLAERLPRLGFVRRAVRRFIPGETLGDAVEASERLGEDGIAAVLTLLGENVESPEEADEVREHYGEVLAEAEGLRPPAEISVKLTQLGLDQGPGVAREAVEDLCRRAATAGRRVWIDMESSRYVERTLELFRAVRASHENAAVCLQAYLYRTEDDLEELLTDGATIRLVKGAYAEPADVAYPARADVDEAYLRLGSRLLADMEADGSRRHAFATHDLDLLGRIREEARKRGLPDDAYELQMLYGIRPEAQRHLARDGASVRVLISYGPAWFPWYMRRLAERPANVWFLVRSLFAR
;
A
#
# COMPACT_ATOMS: atom_id res chain seq x y z
N MET A 1 2.22 -12.09 24.24
CA MET A 1 1.07 -11.56 25.01
C MET A 1 0.57 -10.22 24.44
N ILE A 2 1.42 -9.20 24.31
CA ILE A 2 1.06 -7.86 23.76
C ILE A 2 0.51 -7.92 22.31
N ARG A 3 1.17 -8.64 21.38
CA ARG A 3 0.69 -8.79 19.99
C ARG A 3 -0.75 -9.33 19.91
N ARG A 4 -1.07 -10.38 20.69
CA ARG A 4 -2.43 -10.96 20.72
C ARG A 4 -3.46 -9.98 21.31
N LEU A 5 -3.09 -9.21 22.32
CA LEU A 5 -3.94 -8.16 22.91
C LEU A 5 -4.21 -7.03 21.90
N LEU A 6 -3.19 -6.59 21.14
CA LEU A 6 -3.32 -5.56 20.12
C LEU A 6 -4.18 -6.03 18.93
N LEU A 7 -4.01 -7.28 18.48
CA LEU A 7 -4.87 -7.88 17.46
C LEU A 7 -6.32 -8.03 17.97
N TRP A 8 -6.53 -8.51 19.21
CA TRP A 8 -7.85 -8.57 19.82
C TRP A 8 -8.52 -7.18 19.91
N ALA A 9 -7.75 -6.16 20.29
CA ALA A 9 -8.26 -4.80 20.36
C ALA A 9 -8.59 -4.25 18.97
N SER A 10 -7.88 -4.66 17.92
CA SER A 10 -8.20 -4.27 16.53
C SER A 10 -9.55 -4.83 16.05
N THR A 11 -9.98 -5.98 16.60
CA THR A 11 -11.26 -6.61 16.29
C THR A 11 -12.36 -6.28 17.30
N ASN A 12 -12.08 -5.44 18.32
CA ASN A 12 -13.03 -5.12 19.39
C ASN A 12 -13.79 -3.82 19.07
N ARG A 13 -15.09 -3.95 18.75
CA ARG A 13 -15.98 -2.84 18.38
C ARG A 13 -16.08 -1.74 19.46
N PHE A 14 -16.15 -2.11 20.74
CA PHE A 14 -16.22 -1.14 21.84
C PHE A 14 -14.97 -0.28 21.95
N LEU A 15 -13.78 -0.88 21.77
CA LEU A 15 -12.51 -0.16 21.78
C LEU A 15 -12.38 0.73 20.55
N ALA A 16 -12.78 0.22 19.37
CA ALA A 16 -12.82 0.97 18.13
C ALA A 16 -13.74 2.19 18.17
N GLU A 17 -14.83 2.16 18.94
CA GLU A 17 -15.74 3.30 19.06
C GLU A 17 -15.29 4.36 20.09
N ARG A 18 -14.62 3.93 21.18
CA ARG A 18 -14.33 4.82 22.32
C ARG A 18 -12.91 5.37 22.35
N LEU A 19 -11.89 4.57 22.07
CA LEU A 19 -10.50 5.01 22.16
C LEU A 19 -10.15 6.10 21.13
N PRO A 20 -10.67 6.06 19.89
CA PRO A 20 -10.48 7.15 18.92
C PRO A 20 -10.95 8.52 19.40
N ARG A 21 -11.92 8.56 20.31
CA ARG A 21 -12.47 9.83 20.79
C ARG A 21 -11.53 10.56 21.74
N LEU A 22 -10.56 9.86 22.33
CA LEU A 22 -9.62 10.40 23.31
C LEU A 22 -8.53 11.25 22.62
N GLY A 23 -8.36 12.50 23.06
CA GLY A 23 -7.47 13.47 22.41
C GLY A 23 -6.00 13.05 22.37
N PHE A 24 -5.50 12.31 23.35
CA PHE A 24 -4.12 11.81 23.34
C PHE A 24 -3.91 10.69 22.31
N VAL A 25 -4.92 9.85 22.07
CA VAL A 25 -4.86 8.77 21.06
C VAL A 25 -4.86 9.39 19.66
N ARG A 26 -5.76 10.36 19.41
CA ARG A 26 -5.75 11.11 18.14
C ARG A 26 -4.42 11.79 17.88
N ARG A 27 -3.82 12.42 18.91
CA ARG A 27 -2.50 13.06 18.79
C ARG A 27 -1.39 12.07 18.46
N ALA A 28 -1.39 10.88 19.07
CA ALA A 28 -0.39 9.84 18.80
C ALA A 28 -0.49 9.27 17.37
N VAL A 29 -1.71 9.25 16.81
CA VAL A 29 -2.00 8.67 15.49
C VAL A 29 -1.81 9.67 14.35
N ARG A 30 -2.01 10.98 14.62
CA ARG A 30 -1.83 12.08 13.64
C ARG A 30 -0.48 12.08 12.92
N ARG A 31 0.56 11.51 13.54
CA ARG A 31 1.87 11.36 12.89
C ARG A 31 1.83 10.39 11.70
N PHE A 32 0.96 9.38 11.73
CA PHE A 32 0.90 8.28 10.76
C PHE A 32 -0.35 8.32 9.88
N ILE A 33 -1.34 9.11 10.28
CA ILE A 33 -2.61 9.31 9.57
C ILE A 33 -2.88 10.81 9.65
N PRO A 34 -2.87 11.56 8.53
CA PRO A 34 -3.00 13.01 8.57
C PRO A 34 -4.36 13.45 9.11
N GLY A 35 -5.40 12.65 8.87
CA GLY A 35 -6.73 12.84 9.44
C GLY A 35 -7.75 11.84 8.93
N GLU A 36 -9.02 12.13 9.16
CA GLU A 36 -10.14 11.22 8.85
C GLU A 36 -10.86 11.60 7.55
N THR A 37 -10.51 12.74 6.92
CA THR A 37 -11.19 13.27 5.73
C THR A 37 -10.29 13.22 4.49
N LEU A 38 -10.90 13.31 3.31
CA LEU A 38 -10.15 13.47 2.06
C LEU A 38 -9.31 14.77 2.07
N GLY A 39 -9.86 15.87 2.60
CA GLY A 39 -9.14 17.14 2.73
C GLY A 39 -7.83 17.01 3.53
N ASP A 40 -7.84 16.24 4.62
CA ASP A 40 -6.61 15.97 5.40
C ASP A 40 -5.55 15.23 4.57
N ALA A 41 -5.97 14.31 3.70
CA ALA A 41 -5.10 13.55 2.82
C ALA A 41 -4.55 14.40 1.66
N VAL A 42 -5.37 15.29 1.11
CA VAL A 42 -4.99 16.29 0.08
C VAL A 42 -3.92 17.23 0.65
N GLU A 43 -4.17 17.86 1.81
CA GLU A 43 -3.20 18.76 2.46
C GLU A 43 -1.88 18.04 2.78
N ALA A 44 -1.95 16.77 3.20
CA ALA A 44 -0.75 15.96 3.41
C ALA A 44 0.01 15.66 2.11
N SER A 45 -0.70 15.48 1.00
CA SER A 45 -0.10 15.27 -0.32
C SER A 45 0.58 16.52 -0.86
N GLU A 46 -0.04 17.69 -0.70
CA GLU A 46 0.55 18.98 -1.11
C GLU A 46 1.88 19.22 -0.40
N ARG A 47 1.93 18.99 0.91
CA ARG A 47 3.18 19.10 1.70
C ARG A 47 4.26 18.12 1.25
N LEU A 48 3.91 16.92 0.79
CA LEU A 48 4.87 15.97 0.23
C LEU A 48 5.36 16.44 -1.14
N GLY A 49 4.47 17.05 -1.93
CA GLY A 49 4.77 17.65 -3.22
C GLY A 49 5.82 18.75 -3.15
N GLU A 50 5.84 19.55 -2.08
CA GLU A 50 6.89 20.56 -1.81
C GLU A 50 8.30 19.95 -1.74
N ASP A 51 8.41 18.69 -1.31
CA ASP A 51 9.66 17.92 -1.24
C ASP A 51 9.90 17.05 -2.51
N GLY A 52 9.06 17.19 -3.55
CA GLY A 52 9.13 16.39 -4.78
C GLY A 52 8.66 14.94 -4.62
N ILE A 53 7.89 14.64 -3.56
CA ILE A 53 7.41 13.30 -3.23
C ILE A 53 5.97 13.14 -3.72
N ALA A 54 5.69 12.06 -4.45
CA ALA A 54 4.34 11.74 -4.89
C ALA A 54 3.51 11.04 -3.80
N ALA A 55 2.19 11.07 -3.92
CA ALA A 55 1.28 10.40 -3.00
C ALA A 55 0.56 9.19 -3.64
N VAL A 56 0.22 8.20 -2.81
CA VAL A 56 -0.90 7.26 -3.06
C VAL A 56 -1.91 7.45 -1.95
N LEU A 57 -3.18 7.67 -2.30
CA LEU A 57 -4.27 7.82 -1.34
C LEU A 57 -5.00 6.49 -1.16
N THR A 58 -5.29 6.13 0.08
CA THR A 58 -6.09 4.94 0.39
C THR A 58 -7.06 5.24 1.53
N LEU A 59 -8.33 4.94 1.30
CA LEU A 59 -9.37 5.01 2.31
C LEU A 59 -9.22 3.81 3.25
N LEU A 60 -9.21 4.07 4.55
CA LEU A 60 -9.19 3.02 5.56
C LEU A 60 -10.55 2.33 5.62
N GLY A 61 -10.54 1.03 5.38
CA GLY A 61 -11.71 0.15 5.39
C GLY A 61 -11.38 -1.16 4.70
N GLU A 62 -12.07 -2.23 5.08
CA GLU A 62 -11.97 -3.59 4.55
C GLU A 62 -13.33 -4.26 4.74
N ASN A 63 -13.64 -5.27 3.92
CA ASN A 63 -14.82 -6.14 4.07
C ASN A 63 -16.13 -5.36 4.29
N VAL A 64 -16.59 -4.62 3.27
CA VAL A 64 -17.95 -4.06 3.30
C VAL A 64 -18.97 -5.17 3.47
N GLU A 65 -20.14 -4.85 4.03
CA GLU A 65 -21.18 -5.83 4.34
C GLU A 65 -22.22 -5.94 3.23
N SER A 66 -22.32 -4.95 2.33
CA SER A 66 -23.30 -4.95 1.23
C SER A 66 -22.77 -4.35 -0.09
N PRO A 67 -23.41 -4.65 -1.24
CA PRO A 67 -23.08 -4.01 -2.51
C PRO A 67 -23.27 -2.49 -2.50
N GLU A 68 -24.22 -1.97 -1.72
CA GLU A 68 -24.45 -0.54 -1.59
C GLU A 68 -23.28 0.16 -0.89
N GLU A 69 -22.72 -0.44 0.17
CA GLU A 69 -21.50 0.06 0.81
C GLU A 69 -20.30 0.02 -0.15
N ALA A 70 -20.21 -1.00 -1.03
CA ALA A 70 -19.18 -1.05 -2.07
C ALA A 70 -19.33 0.10 -3.09
N ASP A 71 -20.56 0.44 -3.46
CA ASP A 71 -20.88 1.54 -4.37
C ASP A 71 -20.50 2.90 -3.76
N GLU A 72 -20.80 3.11 -2.47
CA GLU A 72 -20.38 4.30 -1.72
C GLU A 72 -18.85 4.46 -1.72
N VAL A 73 -18.11 3.36 -1.50
CA VAL A 73 -16.64 3.37 -1.55
C VAL A 73 -16.14 3.69 -2.96
N ARG A 74 -16.76 3.12 -4.01
CA ARG A 74 -16.41 3.42 -5.41
C ARG A 74 -16.59 4.91 -5.71
N GLU A 75 -17.75 5.48 -5.38
CA GLU A 75 -18.01 6.90 -5.64
C GLU A 75 -17.07 7.80 -4.87
N HIS A 76 -16.77 7.47 -3.60
CA HIS A 76 -15.76 8.19 -2.83
C HIS A 76 -14.39 8.16 -3.54
N TYR A 77 -13.92 7.01 -4.03
CA TYR A 77 -12.67 6.97 -4.79
C TYR A 77 -12.74 7.76 -6.12
N GLY A 78 -13.93 7.91 -6.70
CA GLY A 78 -14.17 8.83 -7.81
C GLY A 78 -13.89 10.29 -7.43
N GLU A 79 -14.34 10.74 -6.26
CA GLU A 79 -14.03 12.07 -5.73
C GLU A 79 -12.52 12.22 -5.44
N VAL A 80 -11.90 11.19 -4.88
CA VAL A 80 -10.45 11.17 -4.63
C VAL A 80 -9.64 11.35 -5.91
N LEU A 81 -10.04 10.68 -7.00
CA LEU A 81 -9.37 10.81 -8.29
C LEU A 81 -9.48 12.23 -8.86
N ALA A 82 -10.64 12.88 -8.68
CA ALA A 82 -10.84 14.25 -9.12
C ALA A 82 -9.94 15.24 -8.35
N GLU A 83 -9.85 15.11 -7.03
CA GLU A 83 -8.94 15.94 -6.20
C GLU A 83 -7.46 15.63 -6.49
N ALA A 84 -7.13 14.35 -6.72
CA ALA A 84 -5.76 13.89 -6.96
C ALA A 84 -5.13 14.47 -8.23
N GLU A 85 -5.94 14.86 -9.23
CA GLU A 85 -5.48 15.50 -10.47
C GLU A 85 -4.93 16.91 -10.22
N GLY A 86 -5.48 17.64 -9.25
CA GLY A 86 -5.05 19.00 -8.89
C GLY A 86 -3.70 19.06 -8.15
N LEU A 87 -3.25 17.92 -7.61
CA LEU A 87 -2.03 17.83 -6.82
C LEU A 87 -0.76 17.93 -7.67
N ARG A 88 0.34 18.39 -7.06
CA ARG A 88 1.65 18.50 -7.70
C ARG A 88 2.73 17.83 -6.83
N PRO A 89 3.21 16.63 -7.21
CA PRO A 89 2.78 15.82 -8.34
C PRO A 89 1.39 15.19 -8.13
N PRO A 90 0.67 14.80 -9.21
CA PRO A 90 -0.63 14.16 -9.10
C PRO A 90 -0.56 12.84 -8.31
N ALA A 91 -1.55 12.61 -7.45
CA ALA A 91 -1.61 11.39 -6.64
C ALA A 91 -2.22 10.21 -7.41
N GLU A 92 -1.98 9.01 -6.89
CA GLU A 92 -2.63 7.76 -7.32
C GLU A 92 -3.49 7.21 -6.19
N ILE A 93 -4.27 6.15 -6.46
CA ILE A 93 -5.09 5.49 -5.44
C ILE A 93 -4.65 4.05 -5.19
N SER A 94 -4.83 3.59 -3.95
CA SER A 94 -4.72 2.19 -3.54
C SER A 94 -6.06 1.73 -2.98
N VAL A 95 -6.60 0.65 -3.54
CA VAL A 95 -7.90 0.09 -3.20
C VAL A 95 -7.75 -1.35 -2.71
N LYS A 96 -8.66 -1.77 -1.83
CA LYS A 96 -8.80 -3.18 -1.40
C LYS A 96 -10.07 -3.75 -2.02
N LEU A 97 -9.98 -4.95 -2.58
CA LEU A 97 -11.11 -5.53 -3.29
C LEU A 97 -12.25 -5.88 -2.33
N THR A 98 -11.95 -6.27 -1.08
CA THR A 98 -13.00 -6.49 -0.07
C THR A 98 -13.75 -5.22 0.31
N GLN A 99 -13.15 -4.04 0.11
CA GLN A 99 -13.82 -2.76 0.31
C GLN A 99 -14.66 -2.35 -0.91
N LEU A 100 -14.33 -2.90 -2.09
CA LEU A 100 -15.08 -2.72 -3.34
C LEU A 100 -16.08 -3.84 -3.62
N GLY A 101 -16.42 -4.66 -2.62
CA GLY A 101 -17.50 -5.64 -2.77
C GLY A 101 -17.05 -7.04 -3.20
N LEU A 102 -15.77 -7.41 -3.05
CA LEU A 102 -15.31 -8.75 -3.48
C LEU A 102 -16.10 -9.87 -2.81
N ASP A 103 -16.43 -9.75 -1.53
CA ASP A 103 -17.20 -10.76 -0.78
C ASP A 103 -18.71 -10.74 -1.08
N GLN A 104 -19.18 -9.71 -1.77
CA GLN A 104 -20.55 -9.51 -2.24
C GLN A 104 -20.75 -10.10 -3.64
N GLY A 105 -19.65 -10.21 -4.39
CA GLY A 105 -19.58 -10.91 -5.66
C GLY A 105 -18.41 -10.39 -6.50
N PRO A 106 -17.69 -11.26 -7.21
CA PRO A 106 -16.54 -10.82 -8.01
C PRO A 106 -16.92 -9.82 -9.11
N GLY A 107 -18.16 -9.88 -9.61
CA GLY A 107 -18.69 -8.89 -10.56
C GLY A 107 -18.79 -7.47 -9.98
N VAL A 108 -19.17 -7.34 -8.70
CA VAL A 108 -19.31 -6.05 -8.01
C VAL A 108 -17.95 -5.36 -7.91
N ALA A 109 -16.95 -6.07 -7.37
CA ALA A 109 -15.59 -5.53 -7.28
C ALA A 109 -14.97 -5.26 -8.64
N ARG A 110 -15.23 -6.13 -9.64
CA ARG A 110 -14.69 -5.94 -10.98
C ARG A 110 -15.23 -4.66 -11.62
N GLU A 111 -16.54 -4.45 -11.60
CA GLU A 111 -17.17 -3.26 -12.17
C GLU A 111 -16.64 -1.99 -11.49
N ALA A 112 -16.51 -2.00 -10.16
CA ALA A 112 -15.96 -0.89 -9.41
C ALA A 112 -14.51 -0.57 -9.81
N VAL A 113 -13.65 -1.59 -9.92
CA VAL A 113 -12.24 -1.39 -10.32
C VAL A 113 -12.13 -0.92 -11.78
N GLU A 114 -12.90 -1.49 -12.71
CA GLU A 114 -12.92 -1.05 -14.11
C GLU A 114 -13.34 0.42 -14.21
N ASP A 115 -14.34 0.84 -13.43
CA ASP A 115 -14.76 2.24 -13.37
C ASP A 115 -13.68 3.18 -12.86
N LEU A 116 -13.05 2.84 -11.73
CA LEU A 116 -11.94 3.61 -11.19
C LEU A 116 -10.75 3.65 -12.15
N CYS A 117 -10.47 2.56 -12.88
CA CYS A 117 -9.43 2.56 -13.91
C CYS A 117 -9.76 3.51 -15.07
N ARG A 118 -11.02 3.55 -15.53
CA ARG A 118 -11.46 4.52 -16.56
C ARG A 118 -11.29 5.97 -16.07
N ARG A 119 -11.73 6.28 -14.84
CA ARG A 119 -11.59 7.61 -14.23
C ARG A 119 -10.12 7.98 -14.03
N ALA A 120 -9.25 7.05 -13.61
CA ALA A 120 -7.83 7.32 -13.43
C ALA A 120 -7.07 7.49 -14.76
N ALA A 121 -7.51 6.81 -15.82
CA ALA A 121 -6.87 6.87 -17.13
C ALA A 121 -6.93 8.27 -17.77
N THR A 122 -8.00 9.05 -17.51
CA THR A 122 -8.11 10.42 -18.03
C THR A 122 -7.00 11.34 -17.50
N ALA A 123 -6.51 11.08 -16.29
CA ALA A 123 -5.38 11.77 -15.67
C ALA A 123 -4.04 11.03 -15.88
N GLY A 124 -4.02 9.97 -16.68
CA GLY A 124 -2.85 9.10 -16.89
C GLY A 124 -2.31 8.50 -15.59
N ARG A 125 -3.20 8.20 -14.63
CA ARG A 125 -2.86 7.67 -13.30
C ARG A 125 -3.18 6.19 -13.19
N ARG A 126 -2.49 5.55 -12.25
CA ARG A 126 -2.62 4.13 -11.93
C ARG A 126 -3.57 3.89 -10.76
N VAL A 127 -4.26 2.76 -10.81
CA VAL A 127 -5.03 2.21 -9.70
C VAL A 127 -4.28 0.99 -9.15
N TRP A 128 -3.85 1.08 -7.90
CA TRP A 128 -3.19 -0.04 -7.22
C TRP A 128 -4.22 -0.90 -6.50
N ILE A 129 -4.23 -2.19 -6.83
CA ILE A 129 -4.97 -3.21 -6.10
C ILE A 129 -4.06 -3.75 -4.99
N ASP A 130 -4.41 -3.42 -3.75
CA ASP A 130 -3.72 -3.90 -2.57
C ASP A 130 -3.95 -5.41 -2.40
N MET A 131 -2.89 -6.14 -2.05
CA MET A 131 -3.00 -7.55 -1.74
C MET A 131 -3.37 -7.75 -0.28
N GLU A 132 -4.50 -8.42 -0.07
CA GLU A 132 -5.03 -8.74 1.25
C GLU A 132 -4.43 -10.05 1.79
N SER A 133 -5.05 -10.70 2.79
CA SER A 133 -4.55 -11.97 3.34
C SER A 133 -4.55 -13.09 2.29
N SER A 134 -3.77 -14.14 2.53
CA SER A 134 -3.57 -15.30 1.63
C SER A 134 -4.86 -15.88 1.04
N ARG A 135 -5.94 -15.94 1.82
CA ARG A 135 -7.27 -16.43 1.38
C ARG A 135 -7.89 -15.63 0.21
N TYR A 136 -7.43 -14.41 -0.04
CA TYR A 136 -7.91 -13.56 -1.12
C TYR A 136 -7.00 -13.55 -2.35
N VAL A 137 -5.76 -14.05 -2.25
CA VAL A 137 -4.75 -13.90 -3.31
C VAL A 137 -5.28 -14.39 -4.66
N GLU A 138 -5.83 -15.61 -4.71
CA GLU A 138 -6.35 -16.20 -5.94
C GLU A 138 -7.41 -15.31 -6.60
N ARG A 139 -8.46 -14.96 -5.84
CA ARG A 139 -9.58 -14.12 -6.30
C ARG A 139 -9.11 -12.73 -6.72
N THR A 140 -8.10 -12.18 -6.05
CA THR A 140 -7.49 -10.90 -6.39
C THR A 140 -6.74 -10.96 -7.71
N LEU A 141 -5.92 -11.99 -7.93
CA LEU A 141 -5.14 -12.15 -9.16
C LEU A 141 -6.03 -12.46 -10.37
N GLU A 142 -7.05 -13.30 -10.21
CA GLU A 142 -8.06 -13.56 -11.24
C GLU A 142 -8.78 -12.27 -11.67
N LEU A 143 -9.28 -11.48 -10.70
CA LEU A 143 -9.95 -10.21 -10.99
C LEU A 143 -8.99 -9.21 -11.62
N PHE A 144 -7.76 -9.08 -11.08
CA PHE A 144 -6.74 -8.19 -11.61
C PHE A 144 -6.45 -8.49 -13.09
N ARG A 145 -6.21 -9.76 -13.45
CA ARG A 145 -5.96 -10.17 -14.85
C ARG A 145 -7.12 -9.79 -15.76
N ALA A 146 -8.35 -10.04 -15.32
CA ALA A 146 -9.55 -9.70 -16.08
C ALA A 146 -9.68 -8.19 -16.32
N VAL A 147 -9.41 -7.35 -15.32
CA VAL A 147 -9.42 -5.88 -15.45
C VAL A 147 -8.27 -5.41 -16.34
N ARG A 148 -7.06 -5.91 -16.09
CA ARG A 148 -5.82 -5.48 -16.76
C ARG A 148 -5.82 -5.77 -18.25
N ALA A 149 -6.59 -6.77 -18.71
CA ALA A 149 -6.82 -7.05 -20.13
C ALA A 149 -7.48 -5.88 -20.89
N SER A 150 -8.19 -4.98 -20.19
CA SER A 150 -8.82 -3.80 -20.79
C SER A 150 -8.33 -2.46 -20.20
N HIS A 151 -7.55 -2.52 -19.10
CA HIS A 151 -7.07 -1.34 -18.38
C HIS A 151 -5.59 -1.49 -18.01
N GLU A 152 -4.69 -1.00 -18.86
CA GLU A 152 -3.23 -1.06 -18.65
C GLU A 152 -2.75 -0.31 -17.39
N ASN A 153 -3.54 0.66 -16.93
CA ASN A 153 -3.28 1.44 -15.72
C ASN A 153 -3.71 0.73 -14.42
N ALA A 154 -4.23 -0.49 -14.48
CA ALA A 154 -4.38 -1.34 -13.31
C ALA A 154 -3.02 -1.93 -12.89
N ALA A 155 -2.74 -1.96 -11.59
CA ALA A 155 -1.55 -2.57 -11.03
C ALA A 155 -1.87 -3.34 -9.75
N VAL A 156 -0.99 -4.25 -9.34
CA VAL A 156 -1.26 -5.17 -8.23
C VAL A 156 -0.07 -5.27 -7.29
N CYS A 157 -0.35 -5.51 -6.01
CA CYS A 157 0.66 -5.76 -5.01
C CYS A 157 0.98 -7.27 -4.90
N LEU A 158 2.23 -7.62 -4.64
CA LEU A 158 2.65 -8.98 -4.28
C LEU A 158 3.43 -8.97 -2.97
N GLN A 159 3.33 -10.06 -2.21
CA GLN A 159 3.81 -10.16 -0.84
C GLN A 159 4.96 -11.18 -0.73
N ALA A 160 6.18 -10.70 -0.54
CA ALA A 160 7.39 -11.53 -0.55
C ALA A 160 7.39 -12.68 0.49
N TYR A 161 6.61 -12.58 1.56
CA TYR A 161 6.54 -13.62 2.58
C TYR A 161 5.77 -14.89 2.17
N LEU A 162 5.03 -14.92 1.05
CA LEU A 162 4.25 -16.10 0.65
C LEU A 162 5.11 -17.00 -0.23
N TYR A 163 5.00 -18.32 -0.02
CA TYR A 163 5.72 -19.29 -0.85
C TYR A 163 5.30 -19.23 -2.33
N ARG A 164 4.02 -18.95 -2.61
CA ARG A 164 3.45 -18.89 -3.97
C ARG A 164 3.88 -17.68 -4.81
N THR A 165 4.44 -16.64 -4.18
CA THR A 165 4.63 -15.34 -4.86
C THR A 165 5.64 -15.39 -6.00
N GLU A 166 6.60 -16.33 -6.00
CA GLU A 166 7.54 -16.48 -7.10
C GLU A 166 6.84 -16.94 -8.39
N ASP A 167 5.97 -17.95 -8.29
CA ASP A 167 5.17 -18.43 -9.43
C ASP A 167 4.16 -17.38 -9.89
N ASP A 168 3.44 -16.75 -8.94
CA ASP A 168 2.47 -15.69 -9.26
C ASP A 168 3.16 -14.53 -10.00
N LEU A 169 4.40 -14.17 -9.61
CA LEU A 169 5.16 -13.09 -10.23
C LEU A 169 5.45 -13.40 -11.71
N GLU A 170 5.95 -14.58 -12.04
CA GLU A 170 6.31 -14.92 -13.43
C GLU A 170 5.10 -14.90 -14.37
N GLU A 171 3.96 -15.40 -13.90
CA GLU A 171 2.70 -15.31 -14.65
C GLU A 171 2.30 -13.85 -14.90
N LEU A 172 2.34 -13.02 -13.86
CA LEU A 172 1.95 -11.61 -13.96
C LEU A 172 2.90 -10.79 -14.85
N LEU A 173 4.20 -11.09 -14.83
CA LEU A 173 5.16 -10.42 -15.72
C LEU A 173 4.92 -10.81 -17.19
N THR A 174 4.53 -12.05 -17.46
CA THR A 174 4.09 -12.49 -18.80
C THR A 174 2.87 -11.70 -19.26
N ASP A 175 1.94 -11.39 -18.35
CA ASP A 175 0.72 -10.62 -18.63
C ASP A 175 0.94 -9.09 -18.74
N GLY A 176 2.16 -8.59 -18.55
CA GLY A 176 2.42 -7.15 -18.60
C GLY A 176 2.05 -6.39 -17.33
N ALA A 177 1.92 -7.07 -16.20
CA ALA A 177 1.50 -6.45 -14.95
C ALA A 177 2.55 -5.48 -14.41
N THR A 178 2.09 -4.37 -13.83
CA THR A 178 2.93 -3.54 -12.97
C THR A 178 2.77 -3.99 -11.52
N ILE A 179 3.89 -4.35 -10.88
CA ILE A 179 3.91 -4.90 -9.53
C ILE A 179 4.38 -3.89 -8.49
N ARG A 180 3.70 -3.86 -7.33
CA ARG A 180 4.22 -3.32 -6.08
C ARG A 180 4.66 -4.46 -5.18
N LEU A 181 5.96 -4.58 -4.93
CA LEU A 181 6.51 -5.59 -4.03
C LEU A 181 6.52 -5.10 -2.58
N VAL A 182 5.86 -5.85 -1.71
CA VAL A 182 5.82 -5.63 -0.26
C VAL A 182 6.36 -6.85 0.49
N LYS A 183 6.72 -6.72 1.77
CA LYS A 183 7.07 -7.90 2.58
C LYS A 183 5.85 -8.79 2.87
N GLY A 184 4.72 -8.16 3.21
CA GLY A 184 3.51 -8.81 3.72
C GLY A 184 3.10 -8.17 5.05
N ALA A 185 1.78 -8.08 5.29
CA ALA A 185 1.23 -7.38 6.47
C ALA A 185 0.32 -8.27 7.34
N TYR A 186 -0.16 -9.39 6.81
CA TYR A 186 -1.11 -10.25 7.52
C TYR A 186 -0.39 -11.28 8.39
N ALA A 187 -1.11 -11.80 9.39
CA ALA A 187 -0.61 -12.87 10.23
C ALA A 187 -0.95 -14.22 9.56
N GLU A 188 -0.07 -14.69 8.69
CA GLU A 188 -0.24 -15.94 7.96
C GLU A 188 0.34 -17.15 8.70
N PRO A 189 -0.20 -18.36 8.49
CA PRO A 189 0.35 -19.58 9.05
C PRO A 189 1.64 -20.00 8.33
N ALA A 190 2.48 -20.77 9.02
CA ALA A 190 3.83 -21.11 8.56
C ALA A 190 3.88 -22.10 7.38
N ASP A 191 2.75 -22.73 7.05
CA ASP A 191 2.57 -23.58 5.87
C ASP A 191 2.27 -22.76 4.60
N VAL A 192 1.92 -21.47 4.74
CA VAL A 192 1.60 -20.57 3.63
C VAL A 192 2.64 -19.45 3.46
N ALA A 193 3.32 -19.08 4.55
CA ALA A 193 4.28 -17.97 4.56
C ALA A 193 5.57 -18.28 5.33
N TYR A 194 6.68 -17.69 4.89
CA TYR A 194 7.96 -17.72 5.58
C TYR A 194 7.83 -17.20 7.02
N PRO A 195 8.08 -18.03 8.05
CA PRO A 195 7.95 -17.61 9.44
C PRO A 195 9.14 -16.74 9.90
N ALA A 196 10.33 -16.94 9.30
CA ALA A 196 11.53 -16.21 9.67
C ALA A 196 11.69 -14.95 8.82
N ARG A 197 12.00 -13.83 9.49
CA ARG A 197 12.24 -12.54 8.82
C ARG A 197 13.37 -12.62 7.78
N ALA A 198 14.43 -13.39 8.05
CA ALA A 198 15.56 -13.51 7.14
C ALA A 198 15.12 -14.08 5.79
N ASP A 199 14.27 -15.11 5.80
CA ASP A 199 13.74 -15.73 4.59
C ASP A 199 12.83 -14.76 3.80
N VAL A 200 12.03 -13.95 4.50
CA VAL A 200 11.21 -12.88 3.88
C VAL A 200 12.09 -11.81 3.24
N ASP A 201 13.16 -11.38 3.93
CA ASP A 201 14.09 -10.37 3.44
C ASP A 201 14.88 -10.91 2.22
N GLU A 202 15.23 -12.20 2.20
CA GLU A 202 15.85 -12.86 1.06
C GLU A 202 14.89 -12.99 -0.13
N ALA A 203 13.65 -13.45 0.11
CA ALA A 203 12.62 -13.52 -0.92
C ALA A 203 12.32 -12.15 -1.53
N TYR A 204 12.25 -11.10 -0.70
CA TYR A 204 12.05 -9.72 -1.17
C TYR A 204 13.17 -9.29 -2.13
N LEU A 205 14.43 -9.63 -1.84
CA LEU A 205 15.55 -9.30 -2.72
C LEU A 205 15.55 -10.14 -4.00
N ARG A 206 15.22 -11.45 -3.93
CA ARG A 206 15.11 -12.30 -5.13
C ARG A 206 14.01 -11.82 -6.07
N LEU A 207 12.81 -11.59 -5.55
CA LEU A 207 11.68 -11.05 -6.32
C LEU A 207 12.01 -9.65 -6.84
N GLY A 208 12.68 -8.82 -6.03
CA GLY A 208 13.06 -7.49 -6.45
C GLY A 208 14.10 -7.47 -7.57
N SER A 209 15.09 -8.36 -7.52
CA SER A 209 16.04 -8.60 -8.59
C SER A 209 15.35 -9.00 -9.90
N ARG A 210 14.33 -9.87 -9.81
CA ARG A 210 13.53 -10.28 -10.97
C ARG A 210 12.72 -9.14 -11.58
N LEU A 211 12.13 -8.27 -10.75
CA LEU A 211 11.44 -7.06 -11.20
C LEU A 211 12.40 -6.08 -11.89
N LEU A 212 13.61 -5.90 -11.35
CA LEU A 212 14.63 -5.07 -12.00
C LEU A 212 15.01 -5.65 -13.38
N ALA A 213 15.18 -6.97 -13.48
CA ALA A 213 15.45 -7.63 -14.75
C ALA A 213 14.30 -7.44 -15.77
N ASP A 214 13.04 -7.40 -15.31
CA ASP A 214 11.88 -7.12 -16.16
C ASP A 214 11.95 -5.70 -16.75
N MET A 215 12.23 -4.69 -15.91
CA MET A 215 12.36 -3.29 -16.35
C MET A 215 13.59 -3.05 -17.23
N GLU A 216 14.67 -3.82 -17.02
CA GLU A 216 15.85 -3.81 -17.89
C GLU A 216 15.51 -4.34 -19.30
N ALA A 217 14.67 -5.37 -19.39
CA ALA A 217 14.22 -5.94 -20.65
C ALA A 217 13.13 -5.08 -21.33
N ASP A 218 12.25 -4.46 -20.55
CA ASP A 218 11.13 -3.63 -21.00
C ASP A 218 11.00 -2.36 -20.13
N GLY A 219 11.64 -1.29 -20.58
CA GLY A 219 11.64 0.01 -19.88
C GLY A 219 10.29 0.74 -19.87
N SER A 220 9.23 0.19 -20.48
CA SER A 220 7.88 0.75 -20.37
C SER A 220 7.23 0.49 -19.01
N ARG A 221 7.73 -0.51 -18.27
CA ARG A 221 7.20 -0.92 -16.98
C ARG A 221 7.93 -0.23 -15.84
N ARG A 222 7.16 0.08 -14.79
CA ARG A 222 7.66 0.83 -13.64
C ARG A 222 7.16 0.21 -12.36
N HIS A 223 7.90 -0.77 -11.87
CA HIS A 223 7.58 -1.49 -10.64
C HIS A 223 7.89 -0.65 -9.39
N ALA A 224 7.26 -1.02 -8.28
CA ALA A 224 7.40 -0.33 -7.01
C ALA A 224 7.97 -1.26 -5.92
N PHE A 225 8.93 -0.75 -5.16
CA PHE A 225 9.51 -1.43 -4.00
C PHE A 225 8.99 -0.75 -2.73
N ALA A 226 7.97 -1.33 -2.08
CA ALA A 226 7.37 -0.74 -0.90
C ALA A 226 7.92 -1.34 0.41
N THR A 227 8.83 -0.61 1.06
CA THR A 227 9.43 -1.01 2.34
C THR A 227 10.07 0.18 3.05
N HIS A 228 10.14 0.12 4.39
CA HIS A 228 10.90 1.09 5.21
C HIS A 228 12.26 0.56 5.66
N ASP A 229 12.66 -0.60 5.12
CA ASP A 229 13.94 -1.23 5.38
C ASP A 229 15.00 -0.63 4.46
N LEU A 230 15.78 0.30 5.00
CA LEU A 230 16.74 1.09 4.22
C LEU A 230 17.88 0.22 3.66
N ASP A 231 18.20 -0.91 4.33
CA ASP A 231 19.22 -1.84 3.85
C ASP A 231 18.72 -2.57 2.59
N LEU A 232 17.46 -3.01 2.58
CA LEU A 232 16.85 -3.60 1.39
C LEU A 232 16.74 -2.59 0.25
N LEU A 233 16.29 -1.36 0.53
CA LEU A 233 16.24 -0.29 -0.47
C LEU A 233 17.62 0.00 -1.05
N GLY A 234 18.65 0.09 -0.20
CA GLY A 234 20.03 0.30 -0.63
C GLY A 234 20.51 -0.79 -1.58
N ARG A 235 20.22 -2.07 -1.27
CA ARG A 235 20.57 -3.22 -2.13
C ARG A 235 19.83 -3.20 -3.47
N ILE A 236 18.52 -2.91 -3.47
CA ILE A 236 17.74 -2.78 -4.70
C ILE A 236 18.29 -1.65 -5.58
N ARG A 237 18.58 -0.47 -5.02
CA ARG A 237 19.18 0.66 -5.76
C ARG A 237 20.58 0.33 -6.28
N GLU A 238 21.38 -0.42 -5.52
CA GLU A 238 22.70 -0.87 -5.97
C GLU A 238 22.59 -1.83 -7.15
N GLU A 239 21.66 -2.79 -7.08
CA GLU A 239 21.43 -3.73 -8.17
C GLU A 239 20.87 -3.01 -9.42
N ALA A 240 19.92 -2.10 -9.25
CA ALA A 240 19.38 -1.28 -10.34
C ALA A 240 20.49 -0.53 -11.09
N ARG A 241 21.40 0.11 -10.34
CA ARG A 241 22.57 0.80 -10.91
C ARG A 241 23.51 -0.15 -11.67
N LYS A 242 23.73 -1.37 -11.16
CA LYS A 242 24.55 -2.39 -11.87
C LYS A 242 23.91 -2.83 -13.20
N ARG A 243 22.59 -2.79 -13.30
CA ARG A 243 21.80 -3.06 -14.51
C ARG A 243 21.65 -1.83 -15.42
N GLY A 244 22.21 -0.68 -15.05
CA GLY A 244 22.08 0.56 -15.82
C GLY A 244 20.70 1.21 -15.75
N LEU A 245 19.85 0.79 -14.82
CA LEU A 245 18.54 1.42 -14.59
C LEU A 245 18.72 2.73 -13.82
N PRO A 246 18.19 3.86 -14.34
CA PRO A 246 18.19 5.12 -13.62
C PRO A 246 17.24 5.07 -12.40
N ASP A 247 17.46 5.95 -11.43
CA ASP A 247 16.74 5.99 -10.15
C ASP A 247 15.25 6.41 -10.27
N ASP A 248 14.83 6.85 -11.46
CA ASP A 248 13.45 7.15 -11.81
C ASP A 248 12.75 6.02 -12.60
N ALA A 249 13.47 4.98 -13.04
CA ALA A 249 12.91 3.82 -13.75
C ALA A 249 12.01 2.92 -12.86
N TYR A 250 12.14 3.05 -11.54
CA TYR A 250 11.34 2.32 -10.55
C TYR A 250 10.87 3.27 -9.45
N GLU A 251 9.88 2.84 -8.66
CA GLU A 251 9.38 3.61 -7.53
C GLU A 251 9.84 3.03 -6.20
N LEU A 252 10.25 3.90 -5.27
CA LEU A 252 10.40 3.56 -3.86
C LEU A 252 9.16 4.01 -3.11
N GLN A 253 8.47 3.07 -2.48
CA GLN A 253 7.22 3.36 -1.79
C GLN A 253 7.33 3.20 -0.28
N MET A 254 6.84 4.21 0.43
CA MET A 254 6.86 4.25 1.90
C MET A 254 5.49 4.65 2.44
N LEU A 255 5.31 4.58 3.76
CA LEU A 255 4.07 4.96 4.42
C LEU A 255 4.23 6.35 5.01
N TYR A 256 3.13 7.11 5.00
CA TYR A 256 3.08 8.41 5.63
C TYR A 256 3.49 8.32 7.11
N GLY A 257 4.31 9.28 7.56
CA GLY A 257 4.78 9.36 8.93
C GLY A 257 5.92 8.40 9.33
N ILE A 258 6.29 7.45 8.47
CA ILE A 258 7.33 6.44 8.76
C ILE A 258 8.63 6.79 8.04
N ARG A 259 9.65 7.17 8.82
CA ARG A 259 10.97 7.64 8.33
C ARG A 259 10.85 8.82 7.34
N PRO A 260 10.14 9.91 7.67
CA PRO A 260 9.94 11.04 6.75
C PRO A 260 11.26 11.70 6.32
N GLU A 261 12.30 11.69 7.16
CA GLU A 261 13.62 12.19 6.77
C GLU A 261 14.25 11.33 5.67
N ALA A 262 14.07 10.00 5.73
CA ALA A 262 14.56 9.08 4.69
C ALA A 262 13.79 9.26 3.38
N GLN A 263 12.46 9.48 3.44
CA GLN A 263 11.65 9.77 2.26
C GLN A 263 12.18 11.00 1.51
N ARG A 264 12.43 12.10 2.23
CA ARG A 264 12.99 13.33 1.67
C ARG A 264 14.41 13.16 1.16
N HIS A 265 15.25 12.43 1.88
CA HIS A 265 16.61 12.18 1.44
C HIS A 265 16.64 11.38 0.13
N LEU A 266 15.85 10.31 0.03
CA LEU A 266 15.74 9.51 -1.19
C LEU A 266 15.25 10.36 -2.38
N ALA A 267 14.24 11.21 -2.17
CA ALA A 267 13.74 12.11 -3.22
C ALA A 267 14.79 13.13 -3.68
N ARG A 268 15.53 13.74 -2.74
CA ARG A 268 16.63 14.69 -3.05
C ARG A 268 17.79 14.02 -3.76
N ASP A 269 18.01 12.73 -3.51
CA ASP A 269 19.01 11.91 -4.20
C ASP A 269 18.57 11.49 -5.62
N GLY A 270 17.40 11.96 -6.10
CA GLY A 270 16.88 11.70 -7.44
C GLY A 270 16.06 10.41 -7.56
N ALA A 271 15.84 9.68 -6.47
CA ALA A 271 14.96 8.52 -6.50
C ALA A 271 13.51 8.95 -6.63
N SER A 272 12.72 8.21 -7.41
CA SER A 272 11.29 8.44 -7.42
C SER A 272 10.65 7.85 -6.16
N VAL A 273 10.22 8.74 -5.27
CA VAL A 273 9.60 8.37 -4.00
C VAL A 273 8.10 8.65 -4.07
N ARG A 274 7.33 7.65 -3.62
CA ARG A 274 5.89 7.81 -3.43
C ARG A 274 5.48 7.36 -2.04
N VAL A 275 4.67 8.17 -1.37
CA VAL A 275 4.23 7.94 0.01
C VAL A 275 2.75 7.59 0.01
N LEU A 276 2.43 6.42 0.56
CA LEU A 276 1.06 5.98 0.76
C LEU A 276 0.48 6.63 2.03
N ILE A 277 -0.57 7.41 1.82
CA ILE A 277 -1.33 8.14 2.83
C ILE A 277 -2.64 7.40 3.06
N SER A 278 -2.77 6.81 4.24
CA SER A 278 -4.02 6.25 4.72
C SER A 278 -4.81 7.31 5.48
N TYR A 279 -6.11 7.41 5.22
CA TYR A 279 -7.03 8.34 5.88
C TYR A 279 -8.41 7.70 6.03
N GLY A 280 -9.31 8.33 6.75
CA GLY A 280 -10.69 7.83 6.94
C GLY A 280 -11.01 7.47 8.39
N PRO A 281 -12.30 7.28 8.70
CA PRO A 281 -12.78 7.06 10.06
C PRO A 281 -12.41 5.67 10.62
N ALA A 282 -12.17 4.66 9.76
CA ALA A 282 -11.86 3.29 10.18
C ALA A 282 -10.38 3.09 10.59
N TRP A 283 -9.73 4.12 11.12
CA TRP A 283 -8.30 4.07 11.40
C TRP A 283 -7.91 3.21 12.61
N PHE A 284 -8.81 3.02 13.57
CA PHE A 284 -8.46 2.36 14.81
C PHE A 284 -8.08 0.87 14.63
N PRO A 285 -8.89 0.04 13.94
CA PRO A 285 -8.50 -1.33 13.63
C PRO A 285 -7.14 -1.39 12.89
N TRP A 286 -6.96 -0.55 11.87
CA TRP A 286 -5.72 -0.46 11.11
C TRP A 286 -4.51 -0.11 12.00
N TYR A 287 -4.65 0.89 12.86
CA TYR A 287 -3.59 1.35 13.76
C TYR A 287 -3.20 0.27 14.77
N MET A 288 -4.19 -0.44 15.31
CA MET A 288 -3.95 -1.53 16.25
C MET A 288 -3.25 -2.74 15.58
N ARG A 289 -3.60 -3.08 14.33
CA ARG A 289 -2.87 -4.08 13.53
C ARG A 289 -1.42 -3.66 13.31
N ARG A 290 -1.19 -2.39 12.95
CA ARG A 290 0.17 -1.84 12.75
C ARG A 290 1.04 -1.91 14.02
N LEU A 291 0.46 -1.61 15.18
CA LEU A 291 1.16 -1.77 16.47
C LEU A 291 1.47 -3.24 16.77
N ALA A 292 0.58 -4.16 16.39
CA ALA A 292 0.75 -5.59 16.62
C ALA A 292 1.86 -6.21 15.73
N GLU A 293 2.03 -5.72 14.50
CA GLU A 293 3.06 -6.17 13.55
C GLU A 293 4.49 -5.92 14.05
N ARG A 294 4.72 -4.85 14.81
CA ARG A 294 6.03 -4.54 15.40
C ARG A 294 5.89 -4.06 16.85
N PRO A 295 5.82 -4.98 17.84
CA PRO A 295 5.70 -4.62 19.25
C PRO A 295 6.83 -3.70 19.76
N ALA A 296 8.02 -3.78 19.14
CA ALA A 296 9.13 -2.88 19.42
C ALA A 296 8.82 -1.41 19.07
N ASN A 297 7.95 -1.15 18.09
CA ASN A 297 7.49 0.20 17.75
C ASN A 297 6.52 0.78 18.80
N VAL A 298 5.85 -0.08 19.59
CA VAL A 298 5.05 0.37 20.74
C VAL A 298 5.94 1.06 21.78
N TRP A 299 7.19 0.60 21.95
CA TRP A 299 8.16 1.24 22.84
C TRP A 299 8.64 2.60 22.32
N PHE A 300 8.85 2.76 21.01
CA PHE A 300 9.10 4.06 20.38
C PHE A 300 7.92 5.03 20.56
N LEU A 301 6.69 4.53 20.48
CA LEU A 301 5.48 5.30 20.69
C LEU A 301 5.36 5.80 22.15
N VAL A 302 5.60 4.91 23.13
CA VAL A 302 5.65 5.28 24.56
C VAL A 302 6.75 6.32 24.80
N ARG A 303 7.93 6.19 24.18
CA ARG A 303 9.00 7.19 24.29
C ARG A 303 8.60 8.55 23.72
N SER A 304 7.88 8.58 22.60
CA SER A 304 7.40 9.82 21.98
C SER A 304 6.30 10.54 22.78
N LEU A 305 5.58 9.84 23.66
CA LEU A 305 4.61 10.46 24.58
C LEU A 305 5.29 11.19 25.76
N PHE A 306 6.56 10.89 26.03
CA PHE A 306 7.35 11.51 27.10
C PHE A 306 8.51 12.39 26.59
N ALA A 307 8.84 12.34 25.31
CA ALA A 307 9.78 13.26 24.67
C ALA A 307 9.03 14.55 24.31
N ARG A 308 9.23 15.58 25.11
CA ARG A 308 8.81 16.97 24.83
C ARG A 308 9.62 17.55 23.68
#